data_AF-R7W4B9-F1
#
_entry.id   AF-R7W4B9-F1
#
_cell.length_a   1.000
_cell.length_b   1.000
_cell.length_c   1.000
_cell.angle_alpha   90.00
_cell.angle_beta   90.00
_cell.angle_gamma   90.00
#
_symmetry.space_group_name_H-M   'P 1'
#
loop_
_entity.id
_entity.type
_entity.pdbx_description
1 polymer ?
#
loop_
_entity_poly.entity_id
_entity_poly.type
_entity_poly.pdbx_seq_one_letter_code
_entity_poly.pdbx_strand_id
1 'polypeptide(L)' 'MVIAARPWLRLLLGLAVAAGVLQVRGQRTPSITGFISIDCGLPEQSGYVDAATKIPYTSDSGFTDAGSNRDISREC' A
#
# COMPACT_ATOMS: atom_id res chain seq x y z
N MET A 1 49.30 -8.67 -13.97
CA MET A 1 48.74 -9.36 -12.79
C MET A 1 47.39 -8.71 -12.44
N VAL A 2 46.29 -9.25 -12.98
CA VAL A 2 44.96 -8.67 -12.78
C VAL A 2 44.39 -9.15 -11.44
N ILE A 3 44.59 -8.31 -10.43
CA ILE A 3 43.58 -7.94 -9.43
C ILE A 3 43.49 -8.83 -8.17
N ALA A 4 44.31 -8.46 -7.18
CA ALA A 4 44.14 -8.84 -5.77
C ALA A 4 43.11 -7.96 -5.03
N ALA A 5 42.61 -6.88 -5.65
CA ALA A 5 41.54 -6.01 -5.11
C ALA A 5 40.11 -6.52 -5.41
N ARG A 6 39.98 -7.55 -6.27
CA ARG A 6 38.71 -8.18 -6.69
C ARG A 6 37.95 -8.87 -5.58
N PRO A 7 38.58 -9.66 -4.68
CA PRO A 7 37.83 -10.41 -3.68
C PRO A 7 37.19 -9.45 -2.68
N TRP A 8 37.91 -8.39 -2.30
CA TRP A 8 37.42 -7.40 -1.34
C TRP A 8 36.33 -6.52 -1.95
N LEU A 9 36.50 -6.10 -3.21
CA LEU A 9 35.45 -5.38 -3.93
C LEU A 9 34.17 -6.21 -4.08
N ARG A 10 34.29 -7.52 -4.37
CA ARG A 10 33.14 -8.43 -4.46
C ARG A 10 32.48 -8.65 -3.10
N LEU A 11 33.26 -8.74 -2.02
CA LEU A 11 32.74 -8.86 -0.66
C LEU A 11 31.98 -7.60 -0.23
N LEU A 12 32.55 -6.43 -0.49
CA LEU A 12 31.93 -5.14 -0.20
C LEU A 12 30.65 -4.93 -1.03
N LEU A 13 30.67 -5.31 -2.31
CA LEU A 13 29.49 -5.25 -3.18
C LEU A 13 28.38 -6.21 -2.71
N GLY A 14 28.74 -7.42 -2.26
CA GLY A 14 27.80 -8.39 -1.69
C GLY A 14 27.14 -7.90 -0.40
N LEU A 15 27.91 -7.26 0.49
CA LEU A 15 27.40 -6.64 1.72
C LEU A 15 26.47 -5.46 1.43
N ALA A 16 26.80 -4.62 0.45
CA ALA A 16 25.96 -3.49 0.04
C ALA A 16 24.61 -3.95 -0.55
N VAL A 17 24.58 -5.03 -1.32
CA VAL A 17 23.33 -5.62 -1.85
C VAL A 17 22.46 -6.20 -0.73
N ALA A 18 23.06 -6.83 0.29
CA ALA A 18 22.31 -7.34 1.45
C ALA A 18 21.70 -6.21 2.31
N ALA A 19 22.37 -5.06 2.41
CA ALA A 19 21.88 -3.88 3.13
C ALA A 19 20.90 -3.02 2.31
N GLY A 20 20.89 -3.17 0.98
CA GLY A 20 20.12 -2.34 0.05
C GLY A 20 18.63 -2.67 -0.07
N VAL A 21 18.12 -3.65 0.67
CA VAL A 21 16.67 -3.92 0.70
C VAL A 21 16.01 -2.92 1.65
N LEU A 22 15.69 -1.74 1.14
CA LEU A 22 14.80 -0.81 1.82
C LEU A 22 13.42 -1.48 1.94
N GLN A 23 13.16 -2.10 3.08
CA GLN A 23 11.85 -2.66 3.40
C GLN A 23 10.87 -1.49 3.59
N VAL A 24 10.17 -1.10 2.53
CA VAL A 24 8.98 -0.26 2.64
C VAL A 24 7.93 -1.09 3.36
N ARG A 25 7.70 -0.80 4.65
CA ARG A 25 6.56 -1.38 5.36
C ARG A 25 5.29 -0.71 4.84
N GLY A 26 4.75 -1.20 3.73
CA GLY A 26 3.32 -1.10 3.48
C GLY A 26 2.58 -1.87 4.57
N GLN A 27 1.37 -1.44 4.93
CA GLN A 27 0.50 -2.07 5.92
C GLN A 27 0.42 -3.58 5.62
N ARG A 28 1.24 -4.40 6.28
CA ARG A 28 1.34 -5.84 6.04
C ARG A 28 0.12 -6.45 6.67
N THR A 29 -0.90 -6.71 5.84
CA THR A 29 -2.22 -7.27 6.18
C THR A 29 -2.73 -6.78 7.53
N PRO A 30 -3.52 -5.70 7.58
CA PRO A 30 -3.91 -5.13 8.84
C PRO A 30 -4.62 -6.21 9.64
N SER A 31 -4.19 -6.41 10.89
CA SER A 31 -5.18 -6.65 11.93
C SER A 31 -6.20 -5.52 11.74
N ILE A 32 -7.34 -5.82 11.12
CA ILE A 32 -8.39 -4.84 10.82
C ILE A 32 -9.01 -4.28 12.10
N THR A 33 -8.66 -4.86 13.24
CA THR A 33 -9.00 -4.38 14.58
C THR A 33 -8.54 -2.94 14.76
N GLY A 34 -9.52 -2.04 14.94
CA GLY A 34 -9.28 -0.62 15.19
C GLY A 34 -9.11 0.26 13.95
N PHE A 35 -9.23 -0.30 12.74
CA PHE A 35 -9.22 0.47 11.49
C PHE A 35 -10.57 0.39 10.79
N ILE A 36 -10.94 1.49 10.12
CA ILE A 36 -12.06 1.52 9.17
C ILE A 36 -11.50 1.81 7.78
N SER A 37 -11.97 1.07 6.77
CA SER A 37 -11.66 1.35 5.37
C SER A 37 -12.90 1.92 4.71
N ILE A 38 -12.77 3.12 4.17
CA ILE A 38 -13.87 3.89 3.59
C ILE A 38 -13.65 4.02 2.09
N ASP A 39 -14.65 3.64 1.31
CA ASP A 39 -14.70 3.85 -0.13
C ASP A 39 -15.76 4.92 -0.43
N CYS A 40 -15.30 6.12 -0.80
CA CYS A 40 -16.16 7.28 -1.08
C CYS A 40 -16.84 7.23 -2.45
N GLY A 41 -16.60 6.18 -3.25
CA GLY A 41 -17.32 5.95 -4.51
C GLY A 41 -18.54 5.05 -4.37
N LEU A 42 -18.77 4.48 -3.17
CA LEU A 42 -19.87 3.56 -2.92
C LEU A 42 -21.21 4.29 -2.71
N PRO A 43 -22.34 3.70 -3.13
CA PRO A 43 -23.67 4.17 -2.73
C PRO A 43 -23.79 4.26 -1.21
N GLU A 44 -24.63 5.18 -0.73
CA GLU A 44 -24.86 5.36 0.70
C GLU A 44 -25.25 4.05 1.40
N GLN A 45 -24.72 3.83 2.60
CA GLN A 45 -25.00 2.67 3.45
C GLN A 45 -24.64 1.31 2.81
N SER A 46 -23.76 1.32 1.81
CA SER A 46 -23.26 0.10 1.17
C SER A 46 -21.83 -0.25 1.60
N GLY A 47 -21.39 -1.46 1.22
CA GLY A 47 -20.07 -1.98 1.57
C GLY A 47 -19.78 -3.31 0.89
N TYR A 48 -18.50 -3.68 0.85
CA TYR A 48 -18.03 -4.96 0.32
C TYR A 48 -16.76 -5.43 1.02
N VAL A 49 -16.43 -6.71 0.88
CA VAL A 49 -15.13 -7.26 1.32
C VAL A 49 -14.29 -7.50 0.07
N ASP A 50 -13.15 -6.83 -0.01
CA ASP A 50 -12.24 -7.02 -1.13
C ASP A 50 -11.75 -8.48 -1.17
N ALA A 51 -11.91 -9.13 -2.32
CA ALA A 51 -11.68 -10.57 -2.43
C ALA A 51 -10.19 -10.93 -2.29
N ALA A 52 -9.29 -10.04 -2.72
CA ALA A 52 -7.85 -10.28 -2.71
C ALA A 52 -7.24 -10.02 -1.32
N THR A 53 -7.59 -8.90 -0.69
CA THR A 53 -6.99 -8.43 0.56
C THR A 53 -7.79 -8.80 1.80
N LYS A 54 -9.06 -9.21 1.64
CA LYS A 54 -10.02 -9.48 2.73
C LYS A 54 -10.33 -8.26 3.61
N ILE A 55 -10.04 -7.06 3.13
CA ILE A 55 -10.35 -5.81 3.83
C ILE A 55 -11.84 -5.47 3.64
N PRO A 56 -12.61 -5.24 4.71
CA PRO A 56 -13.97 -4.73 4.60
C PRO A 56 -13.95 -3.22 4.32
N TYR A 57 -14.68 -2.80 3.29
CA TYR A 57 -14.92 -1.42 2.92
C TYR A 57 -16.37 -1.03 3.18
N THR A 58 -16.59 0.21 3.61
CA THR A 58 -17.92 0.81 3.76
C THR A 58 -17.97 2.17 3.06
N SER A 59 -19.18 2.65 2.72
CA SER A 59 -19.37 4.01 2.19
C SER A 59 -18.91 5.07 3.19
N ASP A 60 -18.62 6.28 2.71
CA ASP A 60 -18.33 7.47 3.52
C ASP A 60 -19.55 8.04 4.27
N SER A 61 -20.75 7.52 3.99
CA SER A 61 -21.99 7.86 4.70
C SER A 61 -21.84 7.74 6.22
N GLY A 62 -22.10 8.84 6.93
CA GLY A 62 -21.99 8.91 8.39
C GLY A 62 -20.59 9.20 8.93
N PHE A 63 -19.56 9.26 8.06
CA PHE A 63 -18.20 9.67 8.41
C PHE A 63 -17.85 11.08 7.95
N THR A 64 -18.59 11.59 6.96
CA THR A 64 -18.54 12.97 6.50
C THR A 64 -19.94 13.54 6.40
N ASP A 65 -20.09 14.83 6.73
CA ASP A 65 -21.30 15.64 6.57
C ASP A 65 -21.13 16.74 5.51
N ALA A 66 -19.98 16.75 4.82
CA ALA A 66 -19.60 17.74 3.83
C ALA A 66 -19.02 17.08 2.57
N GLY A 67 -18.88 17.88 1.51
CA GLY A 67 -18.41 17.43 0.20
C GLY A 67 -19.52 17.47 -0.85
N SER A 68 -19.15 17.23 -2.11
CA SER A 68 -20.12 17.10 -3.20
C SER A 68 -19.67 15.97 -4.09
N ASN A 69 -20.57 15.03 -4.38
CA ASN A 69 -20.26 13.94 -5.28
C ASN A 69 -20.03 14.49 -6.70
N ARG A 70 -18.95 14.05 -7.36
CA ARG A 70 -18.55 14.50 -8.70
C ARG A 70 -18.19 13.26 -9.51
N ASP A 71 -18.84 13.07 -10.65
CA ASP A 71 -18.45 12.03 -11.59
C ASP A 71 -17.15 12.41 -12.30
N ILE A 72 -16.05 11.81 -11.86
CA ILE A 72 -14.70 11.89 -12.47
C ILE A 72 -14.47 10.83 -13.56
N SER A 73 -15.56 10.30 -14.13
CA SER A 73 -15.51 9.30 -15.21
C SER A 73 -15.47 9.92 -16.61
N ARG A 74 -15.48 11.25 -16.72
CA ARG A 74 -15.72 11.98 -17.97
C ARG A 74 -14.44 12.59 -18.59
N GLU A 75 -13.31 12.47 -17.91
CA GLU A 75 -12.01 13.05 -18.29
C GLU A 75 -11.03 12.09 -18.99
N CYS A 76 -11.47 10.91 -19.41
CA CYS A 76 -10.66 9.98 -20.21
C CYS A 76 -11.05 9.97 -21.69
#